data_AF-A0A7V4UPV2-F1
#
_entry.id   AF-A0A7V4UPV2-F1
#
_cell.length_a   1.000
_cell.length_b   1.000
_cell.length_c   1.000
_cell.angle_alpha   90.00
_cell.angle_beta   90.00
_cell.angle_gamma   90.00
#
_symmetry.space_group_name_H-M   'P 1'
#
loop_
_entity.id
_entity.type
_entity.pdbx_description
1 polymer ?
#
loop_
_entity_poly.entity_id
_entity_poly.type
_entity_poly.pdbx_seq_one_letter_code
_entity_poly.pdbx_strand_id
1 'polypeptide(L)'
;MDHNNRDFESVIRKDRDLHKAKSWRGNLLGYLEKAKEDPSLAKLAHARVYDTIMKAGVREIQETGDPRIKRLYKDESIKVYNFFADEFFGIEKTIAQIVRYFHAASLKGEESRQVLYLMGPVGSGKSSLIEKLHRGLEESEPIYAIEGC
;
A
#
# COMPACT_ATOMS: atom_id res chain seq x y z
N MET A 1 -17.90 -7.92 36.99
CA MET A 1 -17.67 -6.83 36.02
C MET A 1 -16.19 -6.48 36.11
N ASP A 2 -15.29 -7.08 35.32
CA ASP A 2 -13.85 -6.74 35.31
C ASP A 2 -13.02 -7.46 34.21
N HIS A 3 -13.67 -8.10 33.22
CA HIS A 3 -12.94 -8.87 32.20
C HIS A 3 -12.47 -8.05 30.99
N ASN A 4 -13.04 -6.86 30.77
CA ASN A 4 -12.73 -6.04 29.58
C ASN A 4 -11.49 -5.14 29.77
N ASN A 5 -11.17 -4.75 31.01
CA ASN A 5 -10.14 -3.71 31.25
C ASN A 5 -8.69 -4.24 31.11
N ARG A 6 -8.46 -5.52 31.45
CA ARG A 6 -7.13 -6.15 31.28
C ARG A 6 -6.80 -6.41 29.81
N ASP A 7 -7.81 -6.58 28.97
CA ASP A 7 -7.63 -6.85 27.54
C ASP A 7 -7.12 -5.60 26.82
N PHE A 8 -7.77 -4.44 27.05
CA PHE A 8 -7.32 -3.15 26.50
C PHE A 8 -5.95 -2.72 27.03
N GLU A 9 -5.65 -2.90 28.31
CA GLU A 9 -4.33 -2.57 28.87
C GLU A 9 -3.22 -3.37 28.18
N SER A 10 -3.46 -4.66 27.91
CA SER A 10 -2.50 -5.52 27.21
C SER A 10 -2.29 -5.11 25.76
N VAL A 11 -3.35 -4.68 25.07
CA VAL A 11 -3.29 -4.17 23.69
C VAL A 11 -2.52 -2.86 23.63
N ILE A 12 -2.82 -1.91 24.51
CA ILE A 12 -2.12 -0.61 24.58
C ILE A 12 -0.64 -0.81 24.92
N ARG A 13 -0.31 -1.76 25.80
CA ARG A 13 1.08 -2.07 26.15
C ARG A 13 1.84 -2.67 24.98
N LYS A 14 1.25 -3.65 24.27
CA LYS A 14 1.82 -4.22 23.04
C LYS A 14 2.07 -3.15 21.97
N ASP A 15 1.08 -2.28 21.75
CA ASP A 15 1.18 -1.17 20.81
C ASP A 15 2.34 -0.23 21.17
N ARG A 16 2.42 0.21 22.43
CA ARG A 16 3.52 1.04 22.92
C ARG A 16 4.89 0.37 22.81
N ASP A 17 4.98 -0.92 23.09
CA ASP A 17 6.25 -1.66 23.01
C ASP A 17 6.69 -1.86 21.55
N LEU A 18 5.76 -2.09 20.62
CA LEU A 18 6.02 -2.09 19.16
C LEU A 18 6.52 -0.73 18.66
N HIS A 19 5.93 0.36 19.16
CA HIS A 19 6.30 1.73 18.75
C HIS A 19 7.57 2.27 19.43
N LYS A 20 7.86 1.88 20.68
CA LYS A 20 9.09 2.27 21.39
C LYS A 20 10.37 1.86 20.68
N ALA A 21 10.36 0.71 19.99
CA ALA A 21 11.54 0.21 19.30
C ALA A 21 11.96 1.08 18.09
N LYS A 22 11.08 1.98 17.60
CA LYS A 22 11.33 2.82 16.41
C LYS A 22 11.37 4.33 16.69
N SER A 23 11.43 4.77 17.95
CA SER A 23 11.40 6.21 18.27
C SER A 23 12.79 6.87 18.19
N TRP A 24 13.19 7.31 17.00
CA TRP A 24 14.31 8.25 16.87
C TRP A 24 13.79 9.68 17.00
N ARG A 25 14.53 10.51 17.74
CA ARG A 25 14.32 11.97 17.82
C ARG A 25 15.67 12.65 17.63
N GLY A 26 15.69 13.68 16.81
CA GLY A 26 16.89 14.46 16.54
C GLY A 26 16.57 15.73 15.77
N ASN A 27 17.61 16.48 15.45
CA ASN A 27 17.50 17.67 14.61
C ASN A 27 17.57 17.30 13.12
N LEU A 28 17.38 18.30 12.26
CA LEU A 28 17.46 18.13 10.81
C LEU A 28 18.79 17.51 10.36
N LEU A 29 19.92 17.93 10.94
CA LEU A 29 21.23 17.39 10.58
C LEU A 29 21.31 15.88 10.86
N GLY A 30 20.83 15.42 12.01
CA GLY A 30 20.77 14.00 12.33
C GLY A 30 19.85 13.21 11.40
N TYR A 31 18.75 13.82 10.94
CA TYR A 31 17.90 13.20 9.92
C TYR A 31 18.61 13.11 8.56
N LEU A 32 19.37 14.14 8.16
CA LEU A 32 20.11 14.14 6.90
C LEU A 32 21.22 13.08 6.87
N GLU A 33 21.93 12.85 7.99
CA GLU A 33 22.90 11.75 8.08
C GLU A 33 22.20 10.38 7.92
N LYS A 34 21.04 10.19 8.55
CA LYS A 34 20.24 8.97 8.34
C LYS A 34 19.78 8.81 6.89
N ALA A 35 19.32 9.87 6.25
CA ALA A 35 18.90 9.85 4.85
C ALA A 35 20.08 9.59 3.89
N LYS A 36 21.30 9.93 4.29
CA LYS A 36 22.53 9.60 3.56
C LYS A 36 22.90 8.12 3.72
N GLU A 37 22.72 7.55 4.91
CA GLU A 37 22.90 6.11 5.18
C GLU A 37 21.84 5.26 4.47
N ASP A 38 20.58 5.69 4.54
CA ASP A 38 19.44 5.05 3.89
C ASP A 38 18.61 6.07 3.10
N PRO A 39 18.85 6.20 1.78
CA PRO A 39 18.07 7.06 0.91
C PRO A 39 16.59 6.69 0.83
N SER A 40 16.20 5.47 1.24
CA SER A 40 14.81 5.03 1.23
C SER A 40 13.93 5.78 2.25
N LEU A 41 14.54 6.42 3.25
CA LEU A 41 13.84 7.23 4.24
C LEU A 41 13.08 8.40 3.62
N ALA A 42 13.66 9.01 2.57
CA ALA A 42 13.08 10.12 1.84
C ALA A 42 12.20 9.68 0.63
N LYS A 43 11.72 8.43 0.62
CA LYS A 43 10.81 7.92 -0.43
C LYS A 43 9.49 8.69 -0.47
N LEU A 44 9.00 8.87 -1.69
CA LEU A 44 7.67 9.43 -1.96
C LEU A 44 6.56 8.54 -1.41
N ALA A 45 5.42 9.13 -1.06
CA ALA A 45 4.22 8.39 -0.66
C ALA A 45 3.79 7.37 -1.73
N HIS A 46 3.82 7.75 -3.01
CA HIS A 46 3.53 6.85 -4.14
C HIS A 46 4.43 5.62 -4.17
N ALA A 47 5.73 5.80 -3.87
CA ALA A 47 6.68 4.70 -3.81
C ALA A 47 6.37 3.75 -2.66
N ARG A 48 5.97 4.28 -1.50
CA ARG A 48 5.55 3.45 -0.36
C ARG A 48 4.33 2.60 -0.69
N VAL A 49 3.31 3.20 -1.30
CA VAL A 49 2.10 2.47 -1.74
C VAL A 49 2.46 1.39 -2.77
N TYR A 50 3.27 1.73 -3.77
CA TYR A 50 3.72 0.77 -4.78
C TYR A 50 4.49 -0.41 -4.15
N ASP A 51 5.46 -0.11 -3.28
CA ASP A 51 6.26 -1.11 -2.58
C ASP A 51 5.36 -2.03 -1.74
N THR A 52 4.37 -1.48 -1.01
CA THR A 52 3.40 -2.28 -0.26
C THR A 52 2.61 -3.21 -1.16
N ILE A 53 2.07 -2.71 -2.27
CA ILE A 53 1.29 -3.53 -3.23
C ILE A 53 2.16 -4.69 -3.75
N MET A 54 3.39 -4.39 -4.13
CA MET A 54 4.31 -5.37 -4.70
C MET A 54 4.81 -6.39 -3.66
N LYS A 55 4.95 -5.99 -2.39
CA LYS A 55 5.35 -6.86 -1.29
C LYS A 55 4.39 -8.03 -1.06
N ALA A 56 3.10 -7.86 -1.36
CA ALA A 56 2.11 -8.95 -1.31
C ALA A 56 2.31 -10.01 -2.42
N GLY A 57 3.06 -9.68 -3.47
CA GLY A 57 3.33 -10.55 -4.61
C GLY A 57 2.33 -10.40 -5.76
N VAL A 58 2.74 -10.88 -6.93
CA VAL A 58 1.97 -10.81 -8.19
C VAL A 58 1.95 -12.19 -8.84
N ARG A 59 0.79 -12.60 -9.33
CA ARG A 59 0.59 -13.85 -10.08
C ARG A 59 0.14 -13.52 -11.50
N GLU A 60 0.61 -14.29 -12.48
CA GLU A 60 0.13 -14.20 -13.85
C GLU A 60 -0.86 -15.32 -14.14
N ILE A 61 -2.05 -14.96 -14.63
CA ILE A 61 -3.15 -15.91 -14.83
C ILE A 61 -2.97 -16.76 -16.10
N GLN A 62 -2.12 -16.38 -17.06
CA GLN A 62 -1.99 -17.15 -18.31
C GLN A 62 -1.53 -18.60 -18.14
N GLU A 63 -0.89 -18.93 -17.01
CA GLU A 63 -0.33 -20.26 -16.76
C GLU A 63 -1.30 -21.28 -16.15
N THR A 64 -2.50 -20.90 -15.71
CA THR A 64 -3.37 -21.83 -14.96
C THR A 64 -4.07 -22.89 -15.80
N GLY A 65 -4.01 -22.83 -17.13
CA GLY A 65 -4.64 -23.82 -18.02
C GLY A 65 -6.16 -23.93 -17.90
N ASP A 66 -6.81 -23.10 -17.07
CA ASP A 66 -8.25 -23.17 -16.79
C ASP A 66 -9.07 -22.66 -18.00
N PRO A 67 -9.93 -23.49 -18.61
CA PRO A 67 -10.78 -23.10 -19.73
C PRO A 67 -11.72 -21.92 -19.43
N ARG A 68 -12.15 -21.74 -18.17
CA ARG A 68 -13.03 -20.65 -17.75
C ARG A 68 -12.32 -19.31 -17.81
N ILE A 69 -11.05 -19.30 -17.40
CA ILE A 69 -10.18 -18.13 -17.41
C ILE A 69 -9.86 -17.69 -18.84
N LYS A 70 -9.51 -18.65 -19.72
CA LYS A 70 -9.33 -18.38 -21.16
C LYS A 70 -10.58 -17.78 -21.80
N ARG A 71 -11.79 -18.17 -21.36
CA ARG A 71 -13.02 -17.59 -21.89
C ARG A 71 -13.25 -16.14 -21.45
N LEU A 72 -12.87 -15.80 -20.22
CA LEU A 72 -13.02 -14.46 -19.66
C LEU A 72 -11.98 -13.47 -20.22
N TYR A 73 -10.74 -13.93 -20.42
CA TYR A 73 -9.61 -13.06 -20.71
C TYR A 73 -8.92 -13.34 -22.04
N LYS A 74 -9.43 -14.32 -22.82
CA LYS A 74 -8.90 -14.71 -24.13
C LYS A 74 -7.39 -15.01 -24.05
N ASP A 75 -6.60 -14.36 -24.90
CA ASP A 75 -5.14 -14.50 -24.96
C ASP A 75 -4.40 -13.38 -24.21
N GLU A 76 -5.08 -12.54 -23.42
CA GLU A 76 -4.42 -11.45 -22.68
C GLU A 76 -3.77 -11.92 -21.38
N SER A 77 -2.58 -11.40 -21.07
CA SER A 77 -1.89 -11.67 -19.81
C SER A 77 -2.42 -10.75 -18.74
N ILE A 78 -2.93 -11.35 -17.67
CA ILE A 78 -3.49 -10.59 -16.55
C ILE A 78 -2.66 -10.85 -15.32
N LYS A 79 -2.19 -9.73 -14.75
CA LYS A 79 -1.50 -9.69 -13.47
C LYS A 79 -2.52 -9.56 -12.36
N VAL A 80 -2.51 -10.53 -11.46
CA VAL A 80 -3.23 -10.48 -10.19
C VAL A 80 -2.26 -10.02 -9.13
N TYR A 81 -2.51 -8.85 -8.59
CA TYR A 81 -1.79 -8.31 -7.45
C TYR A 81 -2.44 -8.87 -6.19
N ASN A 82 -1.69 -9.68 -5.43
CA ASN A 82 -2.23 -10.38 -4.25
C ASN A 82 -2.77 -9.42 -3.20
N PHE A 83 -2.20 -8.20 -3.14
CA PHE A 83 -2.69 -7.12 -2.30
C PHE A 83 -4.20 -6.85 -2.46
N PHE A 84 -4.77 -7.05 -3.65
CA PHE A 84 -6.19 -6.83 -3.94
C PHE A 84 -7.00 -8.12 -4.11
N ALA A 85 -6.36 -9.30 -4.14
CA ALA A 85 -6.94 -10.53 -4.64
C ALA A 85 -8.08 -11.11 -3.76
N ASP A 86 -8.13 -10.73 -2.48
CA ASP A 86 -9.14 -11.24 -1.55
C ASP A 86 -10.44 -10.40 -1.55
N GLU A 87 -10.40 -9.20 -2.14
CA GLU A 87 -11.49 -8.21 -2.06
C GLU A 87 -12.03 -7.78 -3.42
N PHE A 88 -11.19 -7.82 -4.46
CA PHE A 88 -11.51 -7.27 -5.78
C PHE A 88 -11.39 -8.34 -6.87
N PHE A 89 -12.50 -8.62 -7.54
CA PHE A 89 -12.61 -9.64 -8.58
C PHE A 89 -13.21 -9.05 -9.84
N GLY A 90 -12.69 -9.43 -11.01
CA GLY A 90 -13.19 -8.99 -12.32
C GLY A 90 -12.77 -7.57 -12.73
N ILE A 91 -11.97 -6.88 -11.92
CA ILE A 91 -11.44 -5.53 -12.19
C ILE A 91 -9.91 -5.51 -12.32
N GLU A 92 -9.29 -6.65 -12.64
CA GLU A 92 -7.83 -6.83 -12.66
C GLU A 92 -7.15 -5.85 -13.62
N LYS A 93 -7.79 -5.52 -14.74
CA LYS A 93 -7.30 -4.52 -15.70
C LYS A 93 -7.22 -3.12 -15.09
N THR A 94 -8.25 -2.72 -14.33
CA THR A 94 -8.32 -1.43 -13.63
C THR A 94 -7.29 -1.38 -12.51
N ILE A 95 -7.16 -2.46 -11.73
CA ILE A 95 -6.10 -2.58 -10.73
C ILE A 95 -4.73 -2.42 -11.38
N ALA A 96 -4.48 -3.10 -12.51
CA ALA A 96 -3.22 -2.99 -13.22
C ALA A 96 -2.94 -1.55 -13.71
N GLN A 97 -3.97 -0.77 -14.09
CA GLN A 97 -3.82 0.66 -14.40
C GLN A 97 -3.41 1.47 -13.16
N ILE A 98 -4.05 1.24 -12.02
CA ILE A 98 -3.74 1.91 -10.75
C ILE A 98 -2.32 1.59 -10.31
N VAL A 99 -1.90 0.32 -10.37
CA VAL A 99 -0.53 -0.07 -10.02
C VAL A 99 0.49 0.57 -10.97
N ARG A 100 0.19 0.66 -12.28
CA ARG A 100 1.05 1.37 -13.23
C ARG A 100 1.19 2.86 -12.90
N TYR A 101 0.11 3.51 -12.49
CA TYR A 101 0.15 4.90 -12.02
C TYR A 101 1.10 5.04 -10.82
N PHE A 102 0.95 4.20 -9.79
CA PHE A 102 1.85 4.25 -8.62
C PHE A 102 3.29 3.91 -8.97
N HIS A 103 3.52 2.98 -9.89
CA HIS A 103 4.87 2.66 -10.37
C HIS A 103 5.51 3.88 -11.04
N ALA A 104 4.82 4.53 -11.97
CA ALA A 104 5.35 5.72 -12.64
C ALA A 104 5.57 6.89 -11.65
N ALA A 105 4.62 7.11 -10.74
CA ALA A 105 4.74 8.11 -9.69
C ALA A 105 5.89 7.81 -8.69
N SER A 106 6.18 6.53 -8.43
CA SER A 106 7.30 6.12 -7.57
C SER A 106 8.67 6.52 -8.14
N LEU A 107 8.76 6.58 -9.47
CA LEU A 107 9.97 6.95 -10.21
C LEU A 107 10.07 8.46 -10.48
N LYS A 108 9.28 9.29 -9.78
CA LYS A 108 9.16 10.74 -10.00
C LYS A 108 8.71 11.09 -11.42
N GLY A 109 7.93 10.23 -12.06
CA GLY A 109 7.25 10.50 -13.32
C GLY A 109 6.19 11.60 -13.20
N GLU A 110 5.58 11.97 -14.32
CA GLU A 110 4.58 13.03 -14.38
C GLU A 110 3.36 12.74 -13.48
N GLU A 111 3.02 11.45 -13.35
CA GLU A 111 1.95 10.94 -12.49
C GLU A 111 2.11 11.35 -11.03
N SER A 112 3.35 11.56 -10.55
CA SER A 112 3.62 12.02 -9.18
C SER A 112 3.09 13.42 -8.88
N ARG A 113 2.74 14.19 -9.92
CA ARG A 113 2.19 15.55 -9.85
C ARG A 113 0.71 15.61 -10.25
N GLN A 114 0.11 14.48 -10.60
CA GLN A 114 -1.27 14.37 -11.06
C GLN A 114 -2.18 13.83 -9.96
N VAL A 115 -3.46 14.16 -10.04
CA VAL A 115 -4.48 13.60 -9.14
C VAL A 115 -5.05 12.32 -9.77
N LEU A 116 -4.96 11.20 -9.04
CA LEU A 116 -5.64 9.96 -9.43
C LEU A 116 -7.15 10.10 -9.20
N TYR A 117 -7.93 10.09 -10.28
CA TYR A 117 -9.38 10.22 -10.23
C TYR A 117 -10.08 8.91 -10.62
N LEU A 118 -10.90 8.37 -9.72
CA LEU A 118 -11.65 7.13 -9.95
C LEU A 118 -13.07 7.43 -10.41
N MET A 119 -13.36 7.17 -11.68
CA MET A 119 -14.69 7.34 -12.29
C MET A 119 -15.47 6.03 -12.35
N GLY A 120 -16.77 6.08 -12.05
CA GLY A 120 -17.67 4.93 -12.23
C GLY A 120 -19.02 5.08 -11.53
N PRO A 121 -19.99 4.20 -11.82
CA PRO A 121 -21.33 4.22 -11.22
C PRO A 121 -21.29 4.07 -9.70
N VAL A 122 -22.35 4.52 -9.01
CA VAL A 122 -22.49 4.34 -7.57
C VAL A 122 -22.43 2.84 -7.21
N GLY A 123 -21.83 2.50 -6.06
CA GLY A 123 -21.68 1.11 -5.63
C GLY A 123 -20.56 0.31 -6.32
N SER A 124 -19.80 0.88 -7.26
CA SER A 124 -18.72 0.18 -7.98
C SER A 124 -17.44 -0.09 -7.17
N GLY A 125 -17.48 -0.03 -5.83
CA GLY A 125 -16.34 -0.33 -4.97
C GLY A 125 -15.19 0.70 -4.95
N LYS A 126 -15.37 1.92 -5.50
CA LYS A 126 -14.31 2.96 -5.54
C LYS A 126 -13.78 3.32 -4.16
N SER A 127 -14.67 3.61 -3.21
CA SER A 127 -14.28 3.96 -1.85
C SER A 127 -13.59 2.79 -1.16
N SER A 128 -14.06 1.56 -1.38
CA SER A 128 -13.40 0.35 -0.86
C SER A 128 -11.98 0.18 -1.40
N LEU A 129 -11.75 0.50 -2.68
CA LEU A 129 -10.42 0.46 -3.29
C LEU A 129 -9.47 1.48 -2.66
N ILE A 130 -9.95 2.71 -2.43
CA ILE A 130 -9.17 3.75 -1.73
C ILE A 130 -8.88 3.35 -0.29
N GLU A 131 -9.87 2.79 0.41
CA GLU A 131 -9.70 2.28 1.78
C GLU A 131 -8.65 1.18 1.86
N LYS A 132 -8.63 0.25 0.89
CA LYS A 132 -7.60 -0.79 0.80
C LYS A 132 -6.21 -0.21 0.61
N LEU A 133 -6.06 0.78 -0.27
CA LEU A 133 -4.80 1.50 -0.48
C LEU A 133 -4.37 2.25 0.78
N HIS A 134 -5.31 2.89 1.48
CA HIS A 134 -5.06 3.61 2.73
C HIS A 134 -4.50 2.67 3.80
N ARG A 135 -5.14 1.52 4.03
CA ARG A 135 -4.65 0.51 4.99
C ARG A 135 -3.26 -0.01 4.62
N GLY A 136 -2.99 -0.23 3.33
CA GLY A 136 -1.66 -0.60 2.88
C GLY A 136 -0.60 0.47 3.14
N LEU A 137 -0.98 1.75 3.13
CA LEU A 137 -0.07 2.84 3.50
C LEU A 137 0.16 2.88 5.02
N GLU A 138 -0.85 2.63 5.83
CA GLU A 138 -0.72 2.55 7.30
C GLU A 138 0.16 1.36 7.74
N GLU A 139 0.11 0.24 7.02
CA GLU A 139 0.96 -0.93 7.25
C GLU A 139 2.39 -0.78 6.70
N SER A 140 2.67 0.30 5.97
CA SER A 140 3.99 0.56 5.41
C SER A 140 5.01 0.95 6.48
N GLU A 141 6.30 0.98 6.12
CA GLU A 141 7.34 1.37 7.07
C GLU A 141 7.11 2.80 7.60
N PRO A 142 7.37 3.05 8.90
CA PRO A 142 7.17 4.36 9.52
C PRO A 142 7.91 5.48 8.79
N ILE A 143 7.37 6.69 8.94
CA ILE A 143 7.98 7.92 8.42
C ILE A 143 8.52 8.75 9.57
N TYR A 144 9.59 9.51 9.28
CA TYR A 144 10.00 10.59 10.16
C TYR A 144 9.03 11.76 9.98
N ALA A 145 8.62 12.35 11.10
CA ALA A 145 7.75 13.52 11.13
C ALA A 145 8.43 14.65 11.91
N ILE A 146 8.00 15.88 11.63
CA ILE A 146 8.38 17.03 12.43
C ILE A 146 7.57 16.96 13.72
N GLU A 147 8.23 17.11 14.86
CA GLU A 147 7.56 17.09 16.15
C GLU A 147 6.55 18.24 16.25
N GLY A 148 5.30 17.91 16.55
CA GLY A 148 4.20 18.88 16.66
C GLY A 148 3.48 19.19 15.34
N CYS A 149 3.79 18.47 14.26
CA CYS A 149 3.06 18.50 12.98
C CYS A 149 2.24 17.23 12.76
#